data_AF-A0A7K0WXM4-F1
#
_entry.id   AF-A0A7K0WXM4-F1
#
_cell.length_a   1.000
_cell.length_b   1.000
_cell.length_c   1.000
_cell.angle_alpha   90.00
_cell.angle_beta   90.00
_cell.angle_gamma   90.00
#
_symmetry.space_group_name_H-M   'P 1'
#
loop_
_entity.id
_entity.type
_entity.pdbx_description
1 polymer ?
#
loop_
_entity_poly.entity_id
_entity_poly.type
_entity_poly.pdbx_seq_one_letter_code
_entity_poly.pdbx_strand_id
1 'polypeptide(L)'
;MCGPSGAGKTTYARRLEAEGMVRLSFDAGIWARGITGGEVPDTVREEIRAQLRTELLRLVSARRDVVLDFSFWSRAMREEWRALLAEHGVVPETVYLATDRGTVLARVARRRADHADDFPVDLDTAASYVDRFEPPVPEEGPLVLVVDGEEFRVTRRSAGVYDYDWLTHRHGGYGFGSATNDRSAESGEGHVAAVRDFLAAVDPRTGFMRDDPDDEGG
;
A
#
# COMPACT_ATOMS: atom_id res chain seq x y z
N MET A 1 5.36 2.66 -0.54
CA MET A 1 3.94 2.54 -0.94
C MET A 1 3.74 1.27 -1.76
N CYS A 2 2.66 0.54 -1.57
CA CYS A 2 2.35 -0.69 -2.29
C CYS A 2 0.92 -0.60 -2.84
N GLY A 3 0.66 -1.20 -4.00
CA GLY A 3 -0.68 -1.29 -4.59
C GLY A 3 -0.68 -1.19 -6.11
N PRO A 4 -1.76 -1.62 -6.78
CA PRO A 4 -1.85 -1.64 -8.24
C PRO A 4 -1.78 -0.23 -8.85
N SER A 5 -1.48 -0.15 -10.16
CA SER A 5 -1.61 1.11 -10.89
C SER A 5 -3.04 1.63 -10.75
N GLY A 6 -3.22 2.93 -10.53
CA GLY A 6 -4.57 3.49 -10.28
C GLY A 6 -5.06 3.44 -8.82
N ALA A 7 -4.33 2.80 -7.91
CA ALA A 7 -4.73 2.72 -6.50
C ALA A 7 -4.71 4.07 -5.74
N GLY A 8 -4.01 5.09 -6.26
CA GLY A 8 -3.87 6.39 -5.60
C GLY A 8 -2.56 6.58 -4.82
N LYS A 9 -1.55 5.71 -5.04
CA LYS A 9 -0.25 5.74 -4.35
C LYS A 9 0.43 7.10 -4.41
N THR A 10 0.50 7.70 -5.60
CA THR A 10 1.11 9.02 -5.79
C THR A 10 0.36 10.12 -5.03
N THR A 11 -0.97 10.05 -4.97
CA THR A 11 -1.77 10.98 -4.16
C THR A 11 -1.42 10.84 -2.68
N TYR A 12 -1.36 9.61 -2.17
CA TYR A 12 -0.98 9.35 -0.78
C TYR A 12 0.47 9.77 -0.49
N ALA A 13 1.41 9.45 -1.37
CA ALA A 13 2.81 9.84 -1.24
C ALA A 13 3.00 11.36 -1.26
N ARG A 14 2.20 12.09 -2.06
CA ARG A 14 2.18 13.56 -2.05
C ARG A 14 1.59 14.13 -0.77
N ARG A 15 0.63 13.45 -0.14
CA ARG A 15 0.12 13.83 1.20
C ARG A 15 1.25 13.75 2.22
N LEU A 16 1.96 12.61 2.26
CA LEU A 16 3.14 12.43 3.13
C LEU A 16 4.26 13.44 2.84
N GLU A 17 4.47 13.79 1.56
CA GLU A 17 5.41 14.83 1.15
C GLU A 17 5.02 16.21 1.72
N ALA A 18 3.74 16.56 1.66
CA ALA A 18 3.21 17.80 2.25
C ALA A 18 3.30 17.80 3.79
N GLU A 19 3.31 16.63 4.43
CA GLU A 19 3.52 16.45 5.87
C GLU A 19 5.01 16.52 6.26
N GLY A 20 5.93 16.64 5.30
CA GLY A 20 7.36 16.92 5.53
C GLY A 20 8.31 15.78 5.14
N MET A 21 7.80 14.65 4.66
CA MET A 21 8.63 13.56 4.14
C MET A 21 9.24 13.92 2.79
N VAL A 22 10.41 13.39 2.47
CA VAL A 22 10.99 13.51 1.14
C VAL A 22 10.43 12.39 0.25
N ARG A 23 9.87 12.73 -0.91
CA ARG A 23 9.33 11.74 -1.85
C ARG A 23 10.36 11.35 -2.90
N LEU A 24 10.67 10.06 -2.95
CA LEU A 24 11.45 9.45 -4.03
C LEU A 24 10.52 8.64 -4.93
N SER A 25 10.52 8.94 -6.23
CA SER A 25 9.57 8.35 -7.18
C SER A 25 10.32 7.77 -8.38
N PHE A 26 9.99 6.51 -8.70
CA PHE A 26 10.55 5.83 -9.86
C PHE A 26 10.06 6.48 -11.16
N ASP A 27 8.75 6.75 -11.23
CA ASP A 27 8.13 7.40 -12.38
C ASP A 27 8.75 8.79 -12.62
N ALA A 28 8.94 9.62 -11.58
CA ALA A 28 9.60 10.91 -11.74
C ALA A 28 11.01 10.80 -12.36
N GLY A 29 11.76 9.73 -12.02
CA GLY A 29 13.07 9.44 -12.62
C GLY A 29 13.00 9.04 -14.10
N ILE A 30 11.92 8.37 -14.52
CA ILE A 30 11.63 8.05 -15.93
C ILE A 30 11.29 9.33 -16.69
N TRP A 31 10.37 10.14 -16.16
CA TRP A 31 9.94 11.42 -16.76
C TRP A 31 11.11 12.40 -16.91
N ALA A 32 12.00 12.49 -15.92
CA ALA A 32 13.19 13.34 -15.97
C ALA A 32 14.18 12.96 -17.10
N ARG A 33 14.11 11.72 -17.61
CA ARG A 33 14.88 11.24 -18.77
C ARG A 33 14.14 11.45 -20.10
N GLY A 34 13.00 12.12 -20.09
CA GLY A 34 12.19 12.41 -21.29
C GLY A 34 11.42 11.20 -21.81
N ILE A 35 11.33 10.11 -21.04
CA ILE A 35 10.59 8.92 -21.45
C ILE A 35 9.14 9.09 -21.02
N THR A 36 8.28 9.38 -21.99
CA THR A 36 6.83 9.62 -21.79
C THR A 36 5.95 8.65 -22.59
N GLY A 37 6.57 7.67 -23.27
CA GLY A 37 5.91 6.64 -24.09
C GLY A 37 6.78 5.38 -24.27
N GLY A 38 6.15 4.23 -24.58
CA GLY A 38 6.83 2.95 -24.84
C GLY A 38 7.40 2.16 -23.65
N GLU A 39 8.08 1.06 -23.95
CA GLU A 39 8.76 0.26 -22.94
C GLU A 39 10.02 1.00 -22.43
N VAL A 40 10.15 1.16 -21.12
CA VAL A 40 11.35 1.73 -20.52
C VAL A 40 12.47 0.68 -20.54
N PRO A 41 13.63 0.96 -21.17
CA PRO A 41 14.74 0.01 -21.24
C PRO A 41 15.24 -0.41 -19.85
N ASP A 42 15.62 -1.67 -19.69
CA ASP A 42 16.11 -2.20 -18.41
C ASP A 42 17.33 -1.45 -17.88
N THR A 43 18.22 -1.00 -18.77
CA THR A 43 19.38 -0.18 -18.40
C THR A 43 18.96 1.12 -17.71
N VAL A 44 17.93 1.79 -18.25
CA VAL A 44 17.38 3.01 -17.66
C VAL A 44 16.71 2.72 -16.31
N ARG A 45 15.98 1.60 -16.20
CA ARG A 45 15.37 1.17 -14.95
C ARG A 45 16.42 0.95 -13.86
N GLU A 46 17.52 0.26 -14.18
CA GLU A 46 18.61 0.00 -13.24
C GLU A 46 19.38 1.27 -12.86
N GLU A 47 19.60 2.21 -13.78
CA GLU A 47 20.20 3.51 -13.46
C GLU A 47 19.32 4.32 -12.50
N ILE A 48 18.02 4.42 -12.78
CA ILE A 48 17.05 5.10 -11.89
C ILE A 48 17.07 4.44 -10.52
N ARG A 49 17.06 3.11 -10.47
CA ARG A 49 17.12 2.34 -9.23
C ARG A 49 18.38 2.65 -8.43
N ALA A 50 19.55 2.62 -9.06
CA ALA A 50 20.82 2.92 -8.40
C ALA A 50 20.87 4.35 -7.85
N GLN A 51 20.36 5.32 -8.62
CA GLN A 51 20.24 6.72 -8.18
C GLN A 51 19.33 6.86 -6.96
N LEU A 52 18.13 6.24 -7.00
CA LEU A 52 17.17 6.30 -5.90
C LEU A 52 17.70 5.62 -4.63
N ARG A 53 18.46 4.52 -4.76
CA ARG A 53 19.14 3.88 -3.62
C ARG A 53 20.15 4.81 -2.96
N THR A 54 21.00 5.41 -3.78
CA THR A 54 22.04 6.33 -3.30
C THR A 54 21.40 7.51 -2.57
N GLU A 55 20.36 8.09 -3.14
CA GLU A 55 19.65 9.21 -2.53
C GLU A 55 18.88 8.80 -1.26
N LEU A 56 18.24 7.64 -1.25
CA LEU A 56 17.59 7.11 -0.05
C LEU A 56 18.58 6.99 1.11
N LEU A 57 19.74 6.37 0.89
CA LEU A 57 20.75 6.19 1.92
C LEU A 57 21.31 7.52 2.45
N ARG A 58 21.49 8.49 1.54
CA ARG A 58 21.89 9.86 1.91
C ARG A 58 20.87 10.52 2.82
N LEU A 59 19.57 10.42 2.47
CA LEU A 59 18.47 10.98 3.26
C LEU A 59 18.31 10.29 4.61
N VAL A 60 18.43 8.96 4.65
CA VAL A 60 18.37 8.16 5.88
C VAL A 60 19.51 8.52 6.83
N SER A 61 20.73 8.67 6.31
CA SER A 61 21.89 9.11 7.11
C SER A 61 21.71 10.53 7.65
N ALA A 62 20.99 11.38 6.93
CA ALA A 62 20.59 12.71 7.39
C ALA A 62 19.34 12.71 8.30
N ARG A 63 18.84 11.54 8.72
CA ARG A 63 17.63 11.35 9.53
C ARG A 63 16.41 12.07 8.98
N ARG A 64 16.25 12.03 7.66
CA ARG A 64 15.05 12.52 6.98
C ARG A 64 14.06 11.38 6.84
N ASP A 65 12.79 11.68 7.06
CA ASP A 65 11.70 10.78 6.72
C ASP A 65 11.53 10.75 5.19
N VAL A 66 11.43 9.54 4.63
CA VAL A 66 11.38 9.32 3.17
C VAL A 66 10.19 8.45 2.82
N VAL A 67 9.41 8.86 1.83
CA VAL A 67 8.38 8.02 1.21
C VAL A 67 8.87 7.54 -0.16
N LEU A 68 8.93 6.22 -0.33
CA LEU A 68 9.20 5.58 -1.60
C LEU A 68 7.89 5.38 -2.37
N ASP A 69 7.66 6.25 -3.35
CA ASP A 69 6.52 6.25 -4.29
C ASP A 69 6.81 5.33 -5.47
N PHE A 70 7.01 4.04 -5.16
CA PHE A 70 7.18 2.97 -6.14
C PHE A 70 5.96 2.04 -6.10
N SER A 71 5.86 1.11 -7.05
CA SER A 71 4.77 0.14 -7.07
C SER A 71 4.91 -1.00 -6.06
N PHE A 72 6.15 -1.39 -5.69
CA PHE A 72 6.46 -2.47 -4.74
C PHE A 72 5.56 -3.71 -4.92
N TRP A 73 5.48 -4.20 -6.16
CA TRP A 73 4.48 -5.16 -6.58
C TRP A 73 4.77 -6.60 -6.14
N SER A 74 6.02 -6.93 -5.84
CA SER A 74 6.42 -8.25 -5.34
C SER A 74 7.05 -8.17 -3.96
N ARG A 75 6.94 -9.28 -3.21
CA ARG A 75 7.62 -9.50 -1.94
C ARG A 75 9.12 -9.38 -2.10
N ALA A 76 9.69 -9.98 -3.15
CA ALA A 76 11.12 -9.90 -3.43
C ALA A 76 11.61 -8.45 -3.56
N MET A 77 10.85 -7.60 -4.26
CA MET A 77 11.18 -6.18 -4.38
C MET A 77 11.10 -5.47 -3.01
N ARG A 78 10.09 -5.78 -2.18
CA ARG A 78 9.98 -5.18 -0.84
C ARG A 78 11.12 -5.62 0.08
N GLU A 79 11.43 -6.92 0.08
CA GLU A 79 12.51 -7.51 0.88
C GLU A 79 13.87 -6.89 0.54
N GLU A 80 14.14 -6.66 -0.74
CA GLU A 80 15.40 -6.05 -1.17
C GLU A 80 15.61 -4.62 -0.65
N TRP A 81 14.56 -3.79 -0.64
CA TRP A 81 14.66 -2.43 -0.09
C TRP A 81 14.62 -2.43 1.45
N ARG A 82 13.94 -3.40 2.08
CA ARG A 82 13.99 -3.61 3.53
C ARG A 82 15.41 -4.00 3.97
N ALA A 83 16.06 -4.93 3.27
CA ALA A 83 17.42 -5.37 3.57
C ALA A 83 18.42 -4.20 3.48
N LEU A 84 18.31 -3.37 2.43
CA LEU A 84 19.12 -2.16 2.28
C LEU A 84 19.03 -1.21 3.49
N LEU A 85 17.83 -1.05 4.05
CA LEU A 85 17.58 -0.17 5.19
C LEU A 85 17.93 -0.82 6.54
N ALA A 86 17.85 -2.15 6.63
CA ALA A 86 18.20 -2.90 7.82
C ALA A 86 19.69 -2.72 8.19
N GLU A 87 20.58 -2.60 7.20
CA GLU A 87 22.01 -2.29 7.40
C GLU A 87 22.22 -0.94 8.11
N HIS A 88 21.22 -0.05 8.06
CA HIS A 88 21.23 1.28 8.67
C HIS A 88 20.38 1.32 9.96
N GLY A 89 19.91 0.17 10.45
CA GLY A 89 19.04 0.08 11.62
C GLY A 89 17.64 0.66 11.41
N VAL A 90 17.22 0.86 10.15
CA VAL A 90 15.90 1.39 9.80
C VAL A 90 14.97 0.24 9.46
N VAL A 91 13.82 0.20 10.13
CA VAL A 91 12.72 -0.71 9.81
C VAL A 91 11.65 0.08 9.05
N PRO A 92 11.54 -0.08 7.72
CA PRO A 92 10.55 0.66 6.95
C PRO A 92 9.13 0.12 7.19
N GLU A 93 8.16 1.02 7.23
CA GLU A 93 6.73 0.70 7.22
C GLU A 93 6.26 0.53 5.76
N THR A 94 5.48 -0.52 5.49
CA THR A 94 4.79 -0.67 4.21
C THR A 94 3.37 -0.15 4.34
N VAL A 95 3.04 0.86 3.54
CA VAL A 95 1.66 1.31 3.34
C VAL A 95 1.10 0.69 2.07
N TYR A 96 0.07 -0.14 2.19
CA TYR A 96 -0.60 -0.83 1.08
C TYR A 96 -1.97 -0.23 0.79
N LEU A 97 -2.14 0.35 -0.39
CA LEU A 97 -3.42 0.84 -0.89
C LEU A 97 -4.17 -0.30 -1.57
N ALA A 98 -5.06 -0.93 -0.80
CA ALA A 98 -5.88 -2.04 -1.25
C ALA A 98 -7.08 -1.53 -2.04
N THR A 99 -6.87 -1.30 -3.34
CA THR A 99 -7.96 -0.97 -4.27
C THR A 99 -8.43 -2.24 -4.96
N ASP A 100 -9.74 -2.49 -4.96
CA ASP A 100 -10.30 -3.65 -5.65
C ASP A 100 -10.07 -3.56 -7.17
N ARG A 101 -10.00 -4.73 -7.81
CA ARG A 101 -9.76 -4.85 -9.26
C ARG A 101 -10.77 -4.06 -10.09
N GLY A 102 -12.04 -4.07 -9.71
CA GLY A 102 -13.10 -3.35 -10.42
C GLY A 102 -12.85 -1.84 -10.43
N THR A 103 -12.51 -1.28 -9.27
CA THR A 103 -12.14 0.13 -9.13
C THR A 103 -10.85 0.46 -9.88
N VAL A 104 -9.84 -0.41 -9.85
CA VAL A 104 -8.60 -0.21 -10.64
C VAL A 104 -8.93 -0.14 -12.14
N LEU A 105 -9.67 -1.12 -12.66
CA LEU A 105 -10.03 -1.19 -14.07
C LEU A 105 -10.92 0.00 -14.48
N ALA A 106 -11.89 0.39 -13.65
CA ALA A 106 -12.74 1.55 -13.89
C ALA A 106 -11.93 2.86 -13.93
N ARG A 107 -10.96 3.02 -13.01
CA ARG A 107 -10.06 4.20 -13.00
C ARG A 107 -9.14 4.23 -14.22
N VAL A 108 -8.60 3.09 -14.63
CA VAL A 108 -7.78 2.98 -15.86
C VAL A 108 -8.63 3.32 -17.09
N ALA A 109 -9.85 2.80 -17.18
CA ALA A 109 -10.79 3.12 -18.26
C ALA A 109 -11.15 4.61 -18.31
N ARG A 110 -11.41 5.23 -17.15
CA ARG A 110 -11.71 6.67 -17.08
C ARG A 110 -10.52 7.54 -17.48
N ARG A 111 -9.29 7.20 -17.05
CA ARG A 111 -8.09 7.94 -17.48
C ARG A 111 -7.88 7.90 -19.00
N ARG A 112 -8.18 6.75 -19.63
CA ARG A 112 -8.19 6.64 -21.10
C ARG A 112 -9.21 7.54 -21.78
N ALA A 113 -10.33 7.84 -21.12
CA ALA A 113 -11.38 8.71 -21.66
C ALA A 113 -11.07 10.21 -21.45
N ASP A 114 -10.40 10.57 -20.35
CA ASP A 114 -10.24 11.97 -19.92
C ASP A 114 -8.90 12.63 -20.34
N HIS A 115 -7.84 11.87 -20.66
CA HIS A 115 -6.54 12.43 -21.05
C HIS A 115 -5.93 11.74 -22.28
N ALA A 116 -5.67 12.53 -23.34
CA ALA A 116 -4.95 12.10 -24.54
C ALA A 116 -3.42 12.01 -24.35
N ASP A 117 -2.91 12.39 -23.18
CA ASP A 117 -1.48 12.60 -22.92
C ASP A 117 -0.85 11.63 -21.89
N ASP A 118 -1.59 10.61 -21.45
CA ASP A 118 -1.07 9.62 -20.48
C ASP A 118 -0.90 8.24 -21.12
N PHE A 119 0.16 7.55 -20.72
CA PHE A 119 0.59 6.27 -21.30
C PHE A 119 -0.58 5.26 -21.40
N PRO A 120 -0.90 4.72 -22.59
CA PRO A 120 -1.96 3.75 -22.74
C PRO A 120 -1.50 2.39 -22.21
N VAL A 121 -1.59 2.18 -20.88
CA VAL A 121 -1.53 0.82 -20.32
C VAL A 121 -2.80 0.13 -20.80
N ASP A 122 -2.67 -0.84 -21.71
CA ASP A 122 -3.83 -1.63 -22.15
C ASP A 122 -4.45 -2.38 -20.97
N LEU A 123 -5.73 -2.70 -21.08
CA LEU A 123 -6.49 -3.29 -19.98
C LEU A 123 -5.95 -4.68 -19.60
N ASP A 124 -5.35 -5.42 -20.54
CA ASP A 124 -4.76 -6.72 -20.31
C ASP A 124 -3.41 -6.60 -19.57
N THR A 125 -2.63 -5.56 -19.87
CA THR A 125 -1.40 -5.20 -19.16
C THR A 125 -1.72 -4.70 -17.75
N ALA A 126 -2.76 -3.87 -17.58
CA ALA A 126 -3.25 -3.46 -16.26
C ALA A 126 -3.75 -4.66 -15.44
N ALA A 127 -4.47 -5.59 -16.08
CA ALA A 127 -4.91 -6.84 -15.47
C ALA A 127 -3.72 -7.72 -15.08
N SER A 128 -2.71 -7.88 -15.95
CA SER A 128 -1.50 -8.64 -15.66
C SER A 128 -0.70 -8.07 -14.49
N TYR A 129 -0.65 -6.74 -14.34
CA TYR A 129 -0.05 -6.10 -13.16
C TYR A 129 -0.81 -6.40 -11.87
N VAL A 130 -2.14 -6.53 -11.93
CA VAL A 130 -2.94 -6.96 -10.78
C VAL A 130 -2.73 -8.44 -10.50
N ASP A 131 -2.68 -9.28 -11.53
CA ASP A 131 -2.55 -10.74 -11.41
C ASP A 131 -1.19 -11.19 -10.84
N ARG A 132 -0.14 -10.39 -11.07
CA ARG A 132 1.21 -10.67 -10.56
C ARG A 132 1.54 -9.92 -9.27
N PHE A 133 0.60 -9.14 -8.76
CA PHE A 133 0.80 -8.40 -7.52
C PHE A 133 0.77 -9.37 -6.34
N GLU A 134 1.77 -9.26 -5.45
CA GLU A 134 1.85 -10.03 -4.22
C GLU A 134 1.51 -9.10 -3.04
N PRO A 135 0.29 -9.13 -2.50
CA PRO A 135 -0.11 -8.28 -1.39
C PRO A 135 0.83 -8.45 -0.19
N PRO A 136 1.27 -7.35 0.44
CA PRO A 136 2.14 -7.43 1.61
C PRO A 136 1.41 -8.00 2.82
N VAL A 137 2.18 -8.67 3.67
CA VAL A 137 1.71 -9.26 4.93
C VAL A 137 2.51 -8.72 6.12
N PRO A 138 1.95 -8.67 7.34
CA PRO A 138 2.64 -8.12 8.52
C PRO A 138 3.88 -8.94 8.93
N GLU A 139 4.02 -10.17 8.44
CA GLU A 139 5.23 -10.99 8.60
C GLU A 139 6.45 -10.40 7.87
N GLU A 140 6.26 -9.55 6.85
CA GLU A 140 7.35 -8.84 6.17
C GLU A 140 7.89 -7.65 6.98
N GLY A 141 7.17 -7.21 8.01
CA GLY A 141 7.46 -6.02 8.81
C GLY A 141 6.23 -5.14 9.01
N PRO A 142 6.40 -3.93 9.59
CA PRO A 142 5.27 -3.03 9.87
C PRO A 142 4.43 -2.77 8.63
N LEU A 143 3.11 -2.89 8.78
CA LEU A 143 2.12 -2.83 7.71
C LEU A 143 0.97 -1.91 8.10
N VAL A 144 0.68 -0.96 7.21
CA VAL A 144 -0.55 -0.16 7.21
C VAL A 144 -1.34 -0.50 5.95
N LEU A 145 -2.58 -0.90 6.13
CA LEU A 145 -3.55 -1.09 5.05
C LEU A 145 -4.38 0.16 4.86
N VAL A 146 -4.56 0.58 3.62
CA VAL A 146 -5.50 1.62 3.24
C VAL A 146 -6.62 0.97 2.44
N VAL A 147 -7.79 0.84 3.06
CA VAL A 147 -8.97 0.15 2.53
C VAL A 147 -10.12 1.14 2.51
N ASP A 148 -10.70 1.38 1.34
CA ASP A 148 -11.84 2.29 1.14
C ASP A 148 -11.65 3.71 1.70
N GLY A 149 -10.38 4.16 1.78
CA GLY A 149 -9.98 5.47 2.29
C GLY A 149 -9.62 5.48 3.78
N GLU A 150 -9.82 4.37 4.49
CA GLU A 150 -9.52 4.20 5.90
C GLU A 150 -8.17 3.50 6.10
N GLU A 151 -7.42 3.90 7.13
CA GLU A 151 -6.09 3.38 7.43
C GLU A 151 -6.12 2.46 8.65
N PHE A 152 -5.56 1.25 8.50
CA PHE A 152 -5.48 0.25 9.54
C PHE A 152 -4.04 -0.23 9.72
N ARG A 153 -3.51 -0.15 10.94
CA ARG A 153 -2.25 -0.84 11.27
C ARG A 153 -2.55 -2.30 11.55
N VAL A 154 -1.80 -3.19 10.91
CA VAL A 154 -1.94 -4.64 11.11
C VAL A 154 -0.78 -5.14 11.95
N THR A 155 -1.08 -5.71 13.11
CA THR A 155 -0.10 -6.28 14.01
C THR A 155 -0.35 -7.77 14.17
N ARG A 156 0.64 -8.61 13.87
CA ARG A 156 0.58 -10.03 14.19
C ARG A 156 0.81 -10.23 15.69
N ARG A 157 -0.21 -10.68 16.41
CA ARG A 157 -0.13 -10.96 17.85
C ARG A 157 0.49 -12.32 18.14
N SER A 158 0.11 -13.34 17.36
CA SER A 158 0.71 -14.68 17.39
C SER A 158 0.42 -15.42 16.07
N ALA A 159 0.74 -16.71 15.98
CA ALA A 159 0.50 -17.48 14.76
C ALA A 159 -0.99 -17.50 14.40
N GLY A 160 -1.32 -16.93 13.22
CA GLY A 160 -2.68 -16.79 12.73
C GLY A 160 -3.57 -15.83 13.51
N VAL A 161 -3.02 -15.01 14.43
CA VAL A 161 -3.79 -14.05 15.23
C VAL A 161 -3.29 -12.64 14.99
N TYR A 162 -4.20 -11.74 14.64
CA TYR A 162 -3.91 -10.39 14.18
C TYR A 162 -4.78 -9.37 14.90
N ASP A 163 -4.21 -8.18 15.12
CA ASP A 163 -4.91 -6.98 15.55
C ASP A 163 -4.88 -5.94 14.44
N TYR A 164 -5.98 -5.21 14.30
CA TYR A 164 -6.19 -4.19 13.29
C TYR A 164 -6.58 -2.90 14.01
N ASP A 165 -5.64 -1.96 14.11
CA ASP A 165 -5.88 -0.65 14.74
C ASP A 165 -6.34 0.35 13.69
N TRP A 166 -7.57 0.87 13.81
CA TRP A 166 -8.13 1.85 12.88
C TRP A 166 -7.57 3.25 13.16
N LEU A 167 -6.58 3.65 12.38
CA LEU A 167 -5.80 4.87 12.59
C LEU A 167 -6.59 6.14 12.23
N THR A 168 -7.46 6.05 11.23
CA THR A 168 -8.32 7.16 10.78
C THR A 168 -9.68 7.20 11.46
N HIS A 169 -9.93 6.32 12.44
CA HIS A 169 -11.17 6.34 13.20
C HIS A 169 -11.35 7.70 13.91
N ARG A 170 -12.51 8.32 13.71
CA ARG A 170 -12.81 9.68 14.18
C ARG A 170 -12.70 9.90 15.71
N HIS A 171 -12.81 8.83 16.50
CA HIS A 171 -12.65 8.89 17.96
C HIS A 171 -11.30 8.34 18.43
N GLY A 172 -10.47 7.81 17.52
CA GLY A 172 -9.23 7.10 17.84
C GLY A 172 -9.46 5.80 18.62
N GLY A 173 -8.39 5.02 18.82
CA GLY A 173 -8.37 3.88 19.76
C GLY A 173 -9.38 2.77 19.48
N TYR A 174 -9.81 2.60 18.23
CA TYR A 174 -10.77 1.57 17.84
C TYR A 174 -10.15 0.62 16.81
N GLY A 175 -10.66 -0.60 16.76
CA GLY A 175 -10.07 -1.67 15.97
C GLY A 175 -10.75 -3.00 16.23
N PHE A 176 -10.19 -4.06 15.68
CA PHE A 176 -10.68 -5.42 15.88
C PHE A 176 -9.54 -6.43 15.86
N GLY A 177 -9.81 -7.65 16.32
CA GLY A 177 -8.89 -8.78 16.20
C GLY A 177 -9.46 -9.83 15.26
N SER A 178 -8.58 -10.58 14.59
CA SER A 178 -8.95 -11.76 13.83
C SER A 178 -8.06 -12.96 14.16
N ALA A 179 -8.59 -14.16 13.93
CA ALA A 179 -7.84 -15.40 14.06
C ALA A 179 -8.18 -16.36 12.91
N THR A 180 -7.17 -16.99 12.31
CA THR A 180 -7.36 -18.08 11.34
C THR A 180 -7.64 -19.38 12.08
N ASN A 181 -8.56 -20.20 11.55
CA ASN A 181 -9.04 -21.43 12.22
C ASN A 181 -7.92 -22.45 12.50
N ASP A 182 -6.96 -22.56 11.58
CA ASP A 182 -5.84 -23.51 11.64
C ASP A 182 -4.52 -22.86 12.11
N ARG A 183 -4.57 -21.59 12.54
CA ARG A 183 -3.41 -20.76 12.91
C ARG A 183 -2.39 -20.56 11.78
N SER A 184 -2.79 -20.79 10.54
CA SER A 184 -1.99 -20.43 9.37
C SER A 184 -1.84 -18.91 9.27
N ALA A 185 -0.79 -18.47 8.57
CA ALA A 185 -0.63 -17.05 8.28
C ALA A 185 -1.76 -16.58 7.35
N GLU A 186 -2.34 -15.43 7.67
CA GLU A 186 -3.36 -14.82 6.83
C GLU A 186 -2.72 -14.24 5.57
N SER A 187 -3.43 -14.37 4.45
CA SER A 187 -2.99 -13.81 3.19
C SER A 187 -3.18 -12.29 3.18
N GLY A 188 -2.40 -11.57 2.38
CA GLY A 188 -2.59 -10.11 2.27
C GLY A 188 -3.96 -9.73 1.70
N GLU A 189 -4.59 -10.60 0.89
CA GLU A 189 -5.99 -10.43 0.45
C GLU A 189 -6.98 -10.66 1.60
N GLY A 190 -6.73 -11.67 2.44
CA GLY A 190 -7.55 -11.97 3.62
C GLY A 190 -7.54 -10.84 4.64
N HIS A 191 -6.38 -10.20 4.87
CA HIS A 191 -6.32 -9.01 5.71
C HIS A 191 -7.19 -7.86 5.16
N VAL A 192 -7.18 -7.64 3.84
CA VAL A 192 -8.02 -6.63 3.19
C VAL A 192 -9.51 -6.99 3.33
N ALA A 193 -9.86 -8.27 3.15
CA ALA A 193 -11.23 -8.74 3.33
C ALA A 193 -11.73 -8.52 4.76
N ALA A 194 -10.91 -8.89 5.77
CA ALA A 194 -11.24 -8.69 7.18
C ALA A 194 -11.53 -7.22 7.51
N VAL A 195 -10.74 -6.28 6.98
CA VAL A 195 -10.98 -4.83 7.16
C VAL A 195 -12.28 -4.40 6.48
N ARG A 196 -12.56 -4.86 5.25
CA ARG A 196 -13.82 -4.52 4.56
C ARG A 196 -15.05 -5.03 5.29
N ASP A 197 -15.01 -6.26 5.78
CA ASP A 197 -16.11 -6.87 6.53
C ASP A 197 -16.37 -6.11 7.83
N PHE A 198 -15.29 -5.74 8.54
CA PHE A 198 -15.39 -4.87 9.72
C PHE A 198 -16.03 -3.51 9.40
N LEU A 199 -15.56 -2.81 8.37
CA LEU A 199 -16.11 -1.52 7.95
C LEU A 199 -17.60 -1.63 7.55
N ALA A 200 -18.02 -2.74 6.94
CA ALA A 200 -19.42 -2.98 6.56
C ALA A 200 -20.34 -3.20 7.78
N ALA A 201 -19.80 -3.74 8.88
CA ALA A 201 -20.52 -3.98 10.13
C ALA A 201 -20.64 -2.72 11.02
N VAL A 202 -19.80 -1.71 10.79
CA VAL A 202 -19.84 -0.43 11.52
C VAL A 202 -21.11 0.36 11.14
N ASP A 203 -21.80 0.90 12.14
CA ASP A 203 -22.86 1.88 11.91
C ASP A 203 -22.23 3.21 11.46
N PRO A 204 -22.52 3.70 10.24
CA PRO A 204 -21.95 4.96 9.76
C PRO A 204 -22.33 6.17 10.65
N ARG A 205 -23.45 6.10 11.38
CA ARG A 205 -23.89 7.15 12.30
C ARG A 205 -23.02 7.19 13.55
N THR A 206 -22.77 6.05 14.19
CA THR A 206 -22.07 5.97 15.49
C THR A 206 -20.57 5.76 15.35
N GLY A 207 -20.10 5.20 14.23
CA GLY A 207 -18.69 4.86 14.00
C GLY A 207 -18.25 3.58 14.71
N PHE A 208 -19.16 2.91 15.40
CA PHE A 208 -18.91 1.66 16.13
C PHE A 208 -19.67 0.51 15.47
N MET A 209 -19.24 -0.73 15.73
CA MET A 209 -20.02 -1.92 15.33
C MET A 209 -21.45 -1.80 15.83
N ARG A 210 -22.40 -2.23 14.99
CA ARG A 210 -23.80 -2.35 15.40
C ARG A 210 -23.88 -3.34 16.55
N ASP A 211 -24.52 -2.95 17.64
CA ASP A 211 -24.85 -3.87 18.71
C ASP A 211 -25.72 -5.00 18.13
N ASP A 212 -25.36 -6.24 18.43
CA ASP A 212 -26.22 -7.37 18.12
C ASP A 212 -27.50 -7.21 18.97
N PRO A 213 -28.70 -7.13 18.37
CA PRO A 213 -29.93 -6.95 19.12
C PRO A 213 -30.26 -8.12 20.07
N ASP A 214 -29.49 -9.21 20.00
CA ASP A 214 -29.65 -10.40 20.83
C ASP A 214 -28.75 -10.41 22.08
N ASP A 215 -27.94 -9.37 22.32
CA ASP A 215 -27.13 -9.23 23.56
C ASP A 215 -27.89 -8.42 24.63
N GLU A 216 -29.18 -8.73 24.83
CA GLU A 216 -29.91 -8.37 26.05
C GLU A 216 -29.68 -9.48 27.09
N GLY A 217 -28.61 -9.32 27.88
CA GLY A 217 -28.44 -9.76 29.27
C GLY A 217 -29.07 -11.08 29.70
N GLY A 218 -28.23 -12.12 29.81
CA GLY A 218 -28.44 -13.28 30.68
C GLY A 218 -27.73 -13.13 32.02
#